data_AF-A0A4Z2F1Q7-F1
#
_entry.id   AF-A0A4Z2F1Q7-F1
#
_cell.length_a   1.000
_cell.length_b   1.000
_cell.length_c   1.000
_cell.angle_alpha   90.00
_cell.angle_beta   90.00
_cell.angle_gamma   90.00
#
_symmetry.space_group_name_H-M   'P 1'
#
loop_
_entity.id
_entity.type
_entity.pdbx_description
1 polymer ?
#
loop_
_entity_poly.entity_id
_entity_poly.type
_entity_poly.pdbx_seq_one_letter_code
_entity_poly.pdbx_strand_id
1 'polypeptide(L)'
;MGHGVQSLKGVMMQSFLQGSSHGRSVPGRGPMEGLRMEGLRMEGVRMEGLRMEGLRMEGLRMEGLRMEGLRMEGVRMEGVRMEGVRMEGLRMEGVRMEGLRMEGLRMEGVRMEGLRMEGLRMEGVRMEGLRMEGVRMEDLRMAGVAF
;
A
#
# COMPACT_ATOMS: atom_id res chain seq x y z
N MET A 1 23.05 15.34 4.41
CA MET A 1 23.37 13.98 4.92
C MET A 1 22.35 13.65 5.99
N GLY A 2 21.29 12.91 5.64
CA GLY A 2 20.19 12.58 6.54
C GLY A 2 19.74 11.16 6.27
N HIS A 3 20.63 10.19 6.47
CA HIS A 3 20.21 8.80 6.59
C HIS A 3 19.44 8.72 7.90
N GLY A 4 18.13 8.96 7.84
CA GLY A 4 17.22 8.75 8.95
C GLY A 4 17.40 7.33 9.43
N VAL A 5 17.86 7.18 10.67
CA VAL A 5 18.04 5.88 11.32
C VAL A 5 16.70 5.16 11.25
N GLN A 6 16.62 4.08 10.48
CA GLN A 6 15.42 3.26 10.46
C GLN A 6 15.18 2.77 11.89
N SER A 7 13.94 2.94 12.39
CA SER A 7 13.61 2.43 13.73
C SER A 7 13.85 0.92 13.77
N LEU A 8 14.22 0.37 14.93
CA LEU A 8 14.40 -1.07 15.11
C LEU A 8 13.15 -1.86 14.68
N LYS A 9 11.96 -1.28 14.92
CA LYS A 9 10.68 -1.81 14.43
C LYS A 9 10.62 -1.86 12.91
N GLY A 10 11.12 -0.83 12.22
CA GLY A 10 11.16 -0.77 10.75
C GLY A 10 12.09 -1.83 10.16
N VAL A 11 13.29 -1.98 10.71
CA VAL A 11 14.25 -3.01 10.28
C VAL A 11 13.69 -4.41 10.51
N MET A 12 13.05 -4.65 11.65
CA MET A 12 12.44 -5.94 11.96
C MET A 12 11.27 -6.25 11.03
N MET A 13 10.40 -5.27 10.77
CA MET A 13 9.27 -5.43 9.85
C MET A 13 9.75 -5.70 8.43
N GLN A 14 10.74 -4.93 7.97
CA GLN A 14 11.35 -5.10 6.66
C GLN A 14 11.92 -6.52 6.48
N SER A 15 12.63 -7.01 7.48
CA SER A 15 13.16 -8.38 7.50
C SER A 15 12.06 -9.44 7.54
N PHE A 16 10.97 -9.17 8.27
CA PHE A 16 9.82 -10.06 8.35
C PHE A 16 9.06 -10.17 7.01
N LEU A 17 9.02 -9.09 6.23
CA LEU A 17 8.28 -9.03 4.96
C LEU A 17 9.10 -9.48 3.75
N GLN A 18 10.44 -9.55 3.86
CA GLN A 18 11.29 -9.89 2.74
C GLN A 18 11.15 -11.37 2.31
N GLY A 19 10.87 -11.58 1.02
CA GLY A 19 10.99 -12.86 0.32
C GLY A 19 9.67 -13.50 -0.11
N SER A 20 9.77 -14.68 -0.72
CA SER A 20 8.62 -15.48 -1.15
C SER A 20 8.09 -16.30 0.03
N SER A 21 6.92 -15.92 0.55
CA SER A 21 6.30 -16.69 1.64
C SER A 21 4.79 -16.65 1.55
N HIS A 22 4.25 -17.65 0.86
CA HIS A 22 2.83 -17.94 0.86
C HIS A 22 2.31 -18.08 2.30
N GLY A 23 1.44 -17.17 2.73
CA GLY A 23 0.68 -17.30 3.97
C GLY A 23 1.24 -16.61 5.21
N ARG A 24 2.26 -15.73 5.10
CA ARG A 24 2.64 -14.87 6.24
C ARG A 24 1.46 -13.96 6.62
N SER A 25 1.12 -13.91 7.90
CA SER A 25 0.13 -12.98 8.43
C SER A 25 0.81 -11.98 9.36
N VAL A 26 0.57 -10.69 9.13
CA VAL A 26 0.93 -9.60 10.05
C VAL A 26 -0.31 -9.27 10.87
N PRO A 27 -0.41 -9.74 12.12
CA PRO A 27 -1.54 -9.40 12.97
C PRO A 27 -1.45 -7.94 13.45
N GLY A 28 -2.61 -7.30 13.61
CA GLY A 28 -2.79 -5.96 14.17
C GLY A 28 -2.24 -5.79 15.59
N ARG A 29 -0.91 -5.69 15.75
CA ARG A 29 -0.26 -5.42 17.04
C ARG A 29 0.34 -4.01 17.06
N GLY A 30 -0.49 -3.06 17.51
CA GLY A 30 -0.09 -1.67 17.78
C GLY A 30 0.14 -0.81 16.54
N PRO A 31 0.22 0.53 16.71
CA PRO A 31 0.51 1.44 15.61
C PRO A 31 1.95 1.26 15.10
N MET A 32 2.08 1.28 13.77
CA MET A 32 3.35 1.26 13.05
C MET A 32 3.66 2.66 12.54
N GLU A 33 4.58 3.34 13.21
CA GLU A 33 4.85 4.75 12.98
C GLU A 33 6.24 4.96 12.36
N GLY A 34 6.31 5.82 11.35
CA GLY A 34 7.56 6.35 10.80
C GLY A 34 8.49 5.31 10.17
N LEU A 35 7.97 4.15 9.73
CA LEU A 35 8.80 3.11 9.13
C LEU A 35 9.20 3.50 7.70
N ARG A 36 10.44 3.19 7.33
CA ARG A 36 10.93 3.24 5.95
C ARG A 36 11.18 1.83 5.45
N MET A 37 10.61 1.50 4.30
CA MET A 37 10.76 0.23 3.61
C MET A 37 11.23 0.49 2.18
N GLU A 38 12.31 -0.15 1.77
CA GLU A 38 12.94 0.07 0.47
C GLU A 38 13.29 -1.25 -0.20
N GLY A 39 12.94 -1.38 -1.48
CA GLY A 39 13.36 -2.50 -2.34
C GLY A 39 12.80 -3.87 -1.97
N LEU A 40 11.72 -3.94 -1.20
CA LEU A 40 11.18 -5.22 -0.72
C LEU A 40 10.42 -5.97 -1.79
N ARG A 41 10.46 -7.30 -1.65
CA ARG A 41 9.60 -8.21 -2.38
C ARG A 41 8.75 -8.97 -1.38
N MET A 42 7.44 -8.82 -1.51
CA MET A 42 6.43 -9.48 -0.69
C MET A 42 5.53 -10.31 -1.58
N GLU A 43 5.31 -11.56 -1.19
CA GLU A 43 4.48 -12.49 -1.94
C GLU A 43 3.54 -13.23 -0.97
N GLY A 44 2.24 -13.20 -1.24
CA GLY A 44 1.24 -13.97 -0.48
C GLY A 44 1.07 -13.56 0.99
N VAL A 45 1.40 -12.31 1.34
CA VAL A 45 1.28 -11.78 2.71
C VAL A 45 -0.17 -11.32 2.99
N ARG A 46 -0.65 -11.61 4.20
CA ARG A 46 -1.91 -11.11 4.75
C ARG A 46 -1.64 -10.08 5.83
N MET A 47 -2.33 -8.96 5.76
CA MET A 47 -2.25 -7.87 6.74
C MET A 47 -3.65 -7.52 7.19
N GLU A 48 -3.90 -7.54 8.50
CA GLU A 48 -5.23 -7.35 9.07
C GLU A 48 -5.20 -6.36 10.23
N GLY A 49 -6.09 -5.37 10.19
CA GLY A 49 -6.34 -4.44 11.30
C GLY A 49 -5.16 -3.55 11.71
N LEU A 50 -4.17 -3.35 10.83
CA LEU A 50 -3.00 -2.52 11.14
C LEU A 50 -3.36 -1.04 11.11
N ARG A 51 -2.70 -0.28 12.00
CA ARG A 51 -2.64 1.19 11.94
C ARG A 51 -1.24 1.61 11.57
N MET A 52 -1.10 2.37 10.51
CA MET A 52 0.17 2.75 9.90
C MET A 52 0.21 4.26 9.71
N GLU A 53 1.21 4.92 10.28
CA GLU A 53 1.32 6.38 10.26
C GLU A 53 2.72 6.80 9.78
N GLY A 54 2.77 7.78 8.88
CA GLY A 54 4.02 8.40 8.44
C GLY A 54 4.97 7.46 7.69
N LEU A 55 4.45 6.40 7.07
CA LEU A 55 5.27 5.40 6.38
C LEU A 55 5.87 5.94 5.08
N ARG A 56 7.06 5.42 4.73
CA ARG A 56 7.69 5.62 3.43
C ARG A 56 8.03 4.28 2.80
N MET A 57 7.51 4.04 1.60
CA MET A 57 7.66 2.79 0.85
C MET A 57 8.19 3.10 -0.53
N GLU A 58 9.35 2.56 -0.86
CA GLU A 58 10.08 2.90 -2.09
C GLU A 58 10.51 1.64 -2.84
N GLY A 59 10.19 1.56 -4.13
CA GLY A 59 10.66 0.49 -5.02
C GLY A 59 10.15 -0.92 -4.66
N LEU A 60 8.99 -1.03 -4.01
CA LEU A 60 8.46 -2.31 -3.54
C LEU A 60 7.84 -3.14 -4.68
N ARG A 61 7.87 -4.47 -4.53
CA ARG A 61 7.10 -5.42 -5.35
C ARG A 61 6.21 -6.26 -4.45
N MET A 62 4.92 -6.26 -4.72
CA MET A 62 3.89 -6.89 -3.91
C MET A 62 3.01 -7.77 -4.78
N GLU A 63 2.99 -9.07 -4.50
CA GLU A 63 2.24 -10.04 -5.30
C GLU A 63 1.30 -10.87 -4.41
N GLY A 64 0.04 -11.01 -4.82
CA GLY A 64 -0.93 -11.88 -4.16
C GLY A 64 -1.29 -11.46 -2.73
N LEU A 65 -1.15 -10.17 -2.39
CA LEU A 65 -1.39 -9.68 -1.04
C LEU A 65 -2.88 -9.61 -0.69
N ARG A 66 -3.18 -9.76 0.60
CA ARG A 66 -4.51 -9.47 1.18
C ARG A 66 -4.38 -8.46 2.31
N MET A 67 -5.10 -7.36 2.21
CA MET A 67 -5.09 -6.26 3.16
C MET A 67 -6.52 -5.98 3.62
N GLU A 68 -6.78 -6.15 4.91
CA GLU A 68 -8.13 -6.03 5.46
C GLU A 68 -8.15 -5.08 6.66
N GLY A 69 -9.09 -4.13 6.64
CA GLY A 69 -9.36 -3.23 7.76
C GLY A 69 -8.19 -2.31 8.14
N LEU A 70 -7.26 -2.01 7.22
CA LEU A 70 -6.10 -1.19 7.51
C LEU A 70 -6.45 0.30 7.60
N ARG A 71 -5.75 1.01 8.47
CA ARG A 71 -5.77 2.47 8.55
C ARG A 71 -4.38 3.01 8.25
N MET A 72 -4.29 3.88 7.24
CA MET A 72 -3.05 4.47 6.77
C MET A 72 -3.16 5.99 6.78
N GLU A 73 -2.24 6.65 7.48
CA GLU A 73 -2.18 8.10 7.58
C GLU A 73 -0.78 8.61 7.19
N GLY A 74 -0.73 9.64 6.35
CA GLY A 74 0.53 10.30 5.97
C GLY A 74 1.53 9.41 5.23
N VAL A 75 1.05 8.37 4.55
CA VAL A 75 1.89 7.39 3.85
C VAL A 75 2.42 7.95 2.52
N ARG A 76 3.67 7.62 2.17
CA ARG A 76 4.26 7.89 0.85
C ARG A 76 4.69 6.59 0.18
N MET A 77 4.26 6.40 -1.06
CA MET A 77 4.62 5.26 -1.90
C MET A 77 5.21 5.75 -3.22
N GLU A 78 6.41 5.27 -3.55
CA GLU A 78 7.12 5.63 -4.78
C GLU A 78 7.62 4.37 -5.51
N GLY A 79 7.36 4.29 -6.81
CA GLY A 79 7.89 3.22 -7.66
C GLY A 79 7.43 1.80 -7.30
N VAL A 80 6.27 1.68 -6.64
CA VAL A 80 5.71 0.41 -6.17
C VAL A 80 5.00 -0.35 -7.29
N ARG A 81 5.19 -1.67 -7.32
CA ARG A 81 4.45 -2.60 -8.18
C ARG A 81 3.56 -3.52 -7.34
N MET A 82 2.29 -3.62 -7.71
CA MET A 82 1.29 -4.47 -7.08
C MET A 82 0.63 -5.38 -8.12
N GLU A 83 0.59 -6.69 -7.85
CA GLU A 83 -0.05 -7.68 -8.72
C GLU A 83 -0.95 -8.61 -7.89
N GLY A 84 -2.20 -8.81 -8.35
CA GLY A 84 -3.14 -9.74 -7.71
C GLY A 84 -3.52 -9.37 -6.26
N VAL A 85 -3.47 -8.08 -5.92
CA VAL A 85 -3.69 -7.58 -4.55
C VAL A 85 -5.18 -7.40 -4.25
N ARG A 86 -5.60 -7.80 -3.05
CA ARG A 86 -6.95 -7.56 -2.51
C ARG A 86 -6.91 -6.63 -1.32
N MET A 87 -7.77 -5.62 -1.33
CA MET A 87 -7.90 -4.58 -0.33
C MET A 87 -9.36 -4.44 0.09
N GLU A 88 -9.64 -4.65 1.37
CA GLU A 88 -11.00 -4.62 1.91
C GLU A 88 -11.08 -3.71 3.15
N GLY A 89 -12.07 -2.82 3.19
CA GLY A 89 -12.37 -2.01 4.37
C GLY A 89 -11.26 -1.01 4.75
N LEU A 90 -10.45 -0.56 3.79
CA LEU A 90 -9.31 0.31 4.07
C LEU A 90 -9.73 1.76 4.33
N ARG A 91 -8.94 2.46 5.14
CA ARG A 91 -9.02 3.92 5.32
C ARG A 91 -7.65 4.53 5.07
N MET A 92 -7.57 5.48 4.15
CA MET A 92 -6.34 6.15 3.75
C MET A 92 -6.52 7.66 3.84
N GLU A 93 -5.65 8.32 4.60
CA GLU A 93 -5.66 9.77 4.78
C GLU A 93 -4.28 10.37 4.47
N GLY A 94 -4.24 11.42 3.66
CA GLY A 94 -3.02 12.17 3.35
C GLY A 94 -1.95 11.33 2.62
N VAL A 95 -2.36 10.30 1.87
CA VAL A 95 -1.43 9.39 1.18
C VAL A 95 -0.98 9.97 -0.16
N ARG A 96 0.33 9.83 -0.44
CA ARG A 96 0.94 10.20 -1.73
C ARG A 96 1.46 8.95 -2.44
N MET A 97 1.14 8.83 -3.72
CA MET A 97 1.48 7.70 -4.56
C MET A 97 2.08 8.19 -5.87
N GLU A 98 3.31 7.80 -6.16
CA GLU A 98 4.05 8.23 -7.36
C GLU A 98 4.61 7.02 -8.12
N GLY A 99 4.35 6.97 -9.42
CA GLY A 99 4.93 5.98 -10.32
C GLY A 99 4.49 4.54 -10.03
N LEU A 100 3.28 4.34 -9.50
CA LEU A 100 2.80 2.98 -9.18
C LEU A 100 2.32 2.22 -10.42
N ARG A 101 2.48 0.90 -10.36
CA ARG A 101 1.87 -0.05 -11.31
C ARG A 101 1.03 -1.05 -10.55
N MET A 102 -0.23 -1.20 -10.94
CA MET A 102 -1.22 -2.05 -10.29
C MET A 102 -1.87 -2.94 -11.34
N GLU A 103 -1.80 -4.25 -11.15
CA GLU A 103 -2.40 -5.25 -12.02
C GLU A 103 -3.28 -6.22 -11.22
N GLY A 104 -4.47 -6.51 -11.72
CA GLY A 104 -5.37 -7.51 -11.12
C GLY A 104 -5.86 -7.14 -9.71
N LEU A 105 -6.00 -5.84 -9.44
CA LEU A 105 -6.28 -5.32 -8.11
C LEU A 105 -7.79 -5.36 -7.79
N ARG A 106 -8.15 -5.69 -6.55
CA ARG A 106 -9.53 -5.61 -6.06
C ARG A 106 -9.63 -4.74 -4.81
N MET A 107 -10.48 -3.72 -4.85
CA MET A 107 -10.79 -2.84 -3.74
C MET A 107 -12.27 -2.94 -3.38
N GLU A 108 -12.56 -3.15 -2.11
CA GLU A 108 -13.92 -3.16 -1.58
C GLU A 108 -13.99 -2.30 -0.31
N GLY A 109 -14.97 -1.38 -0.26
CA GLY A 109 -15.24 -0.58 0.93
C GLY A 109 -14.09 0.36 1.34
N VAL A 110 -13.27 0.79 0.40
CA VAL A 110 -12.10 1.64 0.66
C VAL A 110 -12.49 3.12 0.73
N ARG A 111 -12.03 3.81 1.77
CA ARG A 111 -12.17 5.26 1.97
C ARG A 111 -10.83 5.96 1.82
N MET A 112 -10.82 7.05 1.07
CA MET A 112 -9.63 7.79 0.69
C MET A 112 -9.86 9.29 0.85
N GLU A 113 -9.04 9.94 1.66
CA GLU A 113 -9.09 11.38 1.91
C GLU A 113 -7.72 12.03 1.68
N GLY A 114 -7.70 13.15 0.96
CA GLY A 114 -6.47 13.94 0.76
C GLY A 114 -5.39 13.22 -0.06
N LEU A 115 -5.79 12.34 -0.98
CA LEU A 115 -4.84 11.59 -1.81
C LEU A 115 -4.19 12.45 -2.89
N ARG A 116 -2.91 12.16 -3.15
CA ARG A 116 -2.21 12.62 -4.36
C ARG A 116 -1.63 11.43 -5.11
N MET A 117 -1.94 11.34 -6.39
CA MET A 117 -1.58 10.24 -7.26
C MET A 117 -0.96 10.78 -8.53
N GLU A 118 0.27 10.37 -8.83
CA GLU A 118 0.99 10.79 -10.03
C GLU A 118 1.61 9.58 -10.74
N GLY A 119 1.49 9.54 -12.06
CA GLY A 119 2.15 8.52 -12.88
C GLY A 119 1.64 7.09 -12.64
N LEU A 120 0.36 6.92 -12.26
CA LEU A 120 -0.20 5.60 -11.99
C LEU A 120 -0.56 4.85 -13.27
N ARG A 121 -0.28 3.55 -13.26
CA ARG A 121 -0.76 2.59 -14.27
C ARG A 121 -1.60 1.51 -13.60
N MET A 122 -2.83 1.35 -14.07
CA MET A 122 -3.79 0.39 -13.53
C MET A 122 -4.32 -0.51 -14.64
N GLU A 123 -4.24 -1.81 -14.43
CA GLU A 123 -4.78 -2.83 -15.34
C GLU A 123 -5.60 -3.86 -14.56
N GLY A 124 -6.81 -4.18 -15.05
CA GLY A 124 -7.64 -5.23 -14.44
C GLY A 124 -8.09 -4.91 -13.01
N VAL A 125 -8.39 -3.65 -12.71
CA VAL A 125 -8.76 -3.19 -11.36
C VAL A 125 -10.27 -3.25 -11.16
N ARG A 126 -10.73 -3.79 -10.03
CA ARG A 126 -12.14 -3.78 -9.61
C ARG A 126 -12.32 -2.98 -8.33
N MET A 127 -13.35 -2.14 -8.28
CA MET A 127 -13.53 -1.14 -7.25
C MET A 127 -14.97 -1.04 -6.77
N GLU A 128 -15.32 -1.67 -5.66
CA GLU A 128 -16.66 -1.62 -5.09
C GLU A 128 -16.68 -0.77 -3.80
N GLY A 129 -17.72 0.05 -3.62
CA GLY A 129 -17.92 0.81 -2.38
C GLY A 129 -16.85 1.86 -2.08
N LEU A 130 -16.18 2.40 -3.10
CA LEU A 130 -15.17 3.45 -2.93
C LEU A 130 -15.75 4.79 -2.50
N ARG A 131 -15.06 5.46 -1.56
CA ARG A 131 -15.30 6.87 -1.23
C ARG A 131 -14.01 7.66 -1.32
N MET A 132 -14.04 8.76 -2.07
CA MET A 132 -12.88 9.60 -2.36
C MET A 132 -13.22 11.07 -2.08
N GLU A 133 -12.41 11.72 -1.26
CA GLU A 133 -12.48 13.15 -0.97
C GLU A 133 -11.10 13.79 -1.06
N GLY A 134 -11.03 15.01 -1.61
CA GLY A 134 -9.76 15.75 -1.72
C GLY A 134 -8.68 15.05 -2.56
N VAL A 135 -9.09 14.24 -3.55
CA VAL A 135 -8.17 13.45 -4.37
C VAL A 135 -7.65 14.26 -5.56
N ARG A 136 -6.33 14.25 -5.76
CA ARG A 136 -5.65 14.80 -6.94
C ARG A 136 -4.98 13.68 -7.71
N MET A 137 -5.18 13.67 -9.02
CA MET A 137 -4.66 12.64 -9.92
C MET A 137 -4.04 13.27 -11.16
N GLU A 138 -2.80 12.90 -11.46
CA GLU A 138 -2.01 13.35 -12.61
C GLU A 138 -1.36 12.13 -13.29
N ASP A 139 -1.21 12.19 -14.62
CA ASP A 139 -0.58 11.13 -15.43
C ASP A 139 -1.09 9.70 -15.20
N LEU A 140 -2.42 9.54 -15.20
CA LEU A 140 -3.08 8.25 -15.04
C LEU A 140 -3.21 7.49 -16.35
N ARG A 141 -2.93 6.18 -16.31
CA ARG A 141 -3.28 5.22 -17.36
C ARG A 141 -4.08 4.07 -16.78
N MET A 142 -5.25 3.81 -17.37
CA MET A 142 -6.18 2.79 -16.88
C MET A 142 -6.65 1.89 -18.02
N ALA A 143 -6.62 0.58 -17.79
CA ALA A 143 -7.18 -0.44 -18.68
C ALA A 143 -7.93 -1.50 -17.87
N GLY A 144 -9.07 -1.98 -18.37
CA GLY A 144 -9.83 -3.04 -17.71
C GLY A 144 -10.28 -2.68 -16.28
N VAL A 145 -10.67 -1.43 -16.05
CA VAL A 145 -11.16 -0.96 -14.75
C VAL A 145 -12.68 -1.14 -14.67
N ALA A 146 -13.15 -1.75 -13.58
CA ALA A 146 -14.56 -1.92 -13.26
C ALA A 146 -14.89 -1.33 -11.88
N PHE A 147 -16.11 -0.81 -11.75
CA PHE A 147 -16.67 -0.23 -10.53
C PHE A 147 -17.94 -0.97 -10.12
#